data_AF-A0A6A7VWE9-F1
#
_entry.id   AF-A0A6A7VWE9-F1
#
_cell.length_a   1.000
_cell.length_b   1.000
_cell.length_c   1.000
_cell.angle_alpha   90.00
_cell.angle_beta   90.00
_cell.angle_gamma   90.00
#
_symmetry.space_group_name_H-M   'P 1'
#
loop_
_entity.id
_entity.type
_entity.pdbx_description
1 polymer ?
#
loop_
_entity_poly.entity_id
_entity_poly.type
_entity_poly.pdbx_seq_one_letter_code
_entity_poly.pdbx_strand_id
1 'polypeptide(L)'
;METIQRQDGKLQTTKTHQRIGRGLELPLENREVKNFLYYAYKREVEKRKRTFVFTDELKEAISKVGDFLTTETNFYGLFMPGSIGNGKTTMLKAIRDLLVHLVDSNKISYCEGDKYPRFVKARDMAYMIHEDINEFRAIMNTKFLLIDDLGAEPTEIVTYGMHYKPFDELLDYRYEQMLPTIISSNLTAIDIGQKYDDPRIVDRMHEMFDILSFEEASFR
;
A
#
# COMPACT_ATOMS: atom_id res chain seq x y z
N MET A 1 -23.20 -24.88 -23.51
CA MET A 1 -22.96 -25.85 -24.61
C MET A 1 -21.47 -25.92 -24.82
N GLU A 2 -20.87 -26.99 -24.30
CA GLU A 2 -19.46 -27.32 -24.42
C GLU A 2 -19.13 -27.64 -25.88
N THR A 3 -18.00 -27.14 -26.36
CA THR A 3 -17.34 -27.68 -27.55
C THR A 3 -16.01 -28.29 -27.11
N ILE A 4 -16.00 -29.62 -27.06
CA ILE A 4 -14.80 -30.42 -26.84
C ILE A 4 -14.17 -30.68 -28.20
N GLN A 5 -12.97 -30.17 -28.43
CA GLN A 5 -12.05 -30.73 -29.42
C GLN A 5 -10.84 -31.30 -28.69
N ARG A 6 -10.64 -32.62 -28.82
CA ARG A 6 -9.43 -33.31 -28.41
C ARG A 6 -8.54 -33.46 -29.63
N GLN A 7 -7.31 -32.95 -29.56
CA GLN A 7 -6.15 -33.63 -30.15
C GLN A 7 -4.86 -33.18 -29.44
N ASP A 8 -4.08 -34.19 -29.05
CA ASP A 8 -2.65 -34.19 -28.77
C ASP A 8 -2.11 -33.43 -27.54
N GLY A 9 -2.27 -34.07 -26.39
CA GLY A 9 -1.09 -34.64 -25.72
C GLY A 9 0.01 -33.70 -25.23
N LYS A 10 -0.32 -32.56 -24.61
CA LYS A 10 0.48 -31.93 -23.55
C LYS A 10 -0.49 -31.22 -22.60
N LEU A 11 -0.49 -31.60 -21.31
CA LEU A 11 -1.04 -30.72 -20.27
C LEU A 11 -0.19 -29.44 -20.27
N GLN A 12 -0.58 -28.45 -21.06
CA GLN A 12 -0.22 -27.08 -20.73
C GLN A 12 -1.16 -26.67 -19.62
N THR A 13 -0.65 -26.67 -18.39
CA THR A 13 -1.25 -25.91 -17.31
C THR A 13 -1.10 -24.44 -17.70
N THR A 14 -2.04 -23.91 -18.48
CA THR A 14 -2.23 -22.48 -18.60
C THR A 14 -2.61 -21.97 -17.21
N LYS A 15 -1.61 -21.61 -16.43
CA LYS A 15 -1.78 -20.80 -15.22
C LYS A 15 -2.32 -19.46 -15.72
N THR A 16 -3.63 -19.31 -15.67
CA THR A 16 -4.30 -18.03 -15.85
C THR A 16 -3.71 -17.09 -14.81
N HIS A 17 -2.88 -16.14 -15.26
CA HIS A 17 -2.50 -14.99 -14.44
C HIS A 17 -3.79 -14.25 -14.11
N GLN A 18 -4.25 -14.38 -12.87
CA GLN A 18 -5.46 -13.75 -12.41
C GLN A 18 -5.23 -12.23 -12.47
N ARG A 19 -6.02 -11.55 -13.31
CA ARG A 19 -6.09 -10.09 -13.31
C ARG A 19 -6.73 -9.73 -11.97
N ILE A 20 -5.90 -9.24 -11.03
CA ILE A 20 -6.37 -8.69 -9.76
C ILE A 20 -7.41 -7.61 -10.09
N GLY A 21 -8.59 -7.72 -9.49
CA GLY A 21 -9.70 -6.78 -9.66
C GLY A 21 -9.41 -5.39 -9.07
N ARG A 22 -10.45 -4.59 -8.87
CA ARG A 22 -10.31 -3.23 -8.32
C ARG A 22 -9.91 -3.25 -6.84
N GLY A 23 -10.18 -4.34 -6.11
CA GLY A 23 -9.55 -4.61 -4.81
C GLY A 23 -8.21 -5.35 -4.95
N LEU A 24 -7.39 -5.36 -3.89
CA LEU A 24 -6.10 -6.07 -3.90
C LEU A 24 -6.23 -7.59 -4.11
N GLU A 25 -7.41 -8.16 -3.79
CA GLU A 25 -7.84 -9.56 -3.94
C GLU A 25 -6.66 -10.52 -4.15
N LEU A 26 -5.78 -10.58 -3.13
CA LEU A 26 -4.57 -11.35 -3.26
C LEU A 26 -4.93 -12.83 -3.42
N PRO A 27 -4.23 -13.58 -4.28
CA PRO A 27 -4.53 -14.98 -4.58
C PRO A 27 -4.01 -15.90 -3.47
N LEU A 28 -4.48 -15.66 -2.24
CA LEU A 28 -4.17 -16.39 -1.02
C LEU A 28 -5.43 -16.50 -0.17
N GLU A 29 -5.50 -17.55 0.64
CA GLU A 29 -6.50 -17.64 1.68
C GLU A 29 -6.29 -16.52 2.71
N ASN A 30 -7.38 -15.89 3.16
CA ASN A 30 -7.35 -14.81 4.15
C ASN A 30 -6.54 -15.17 5.42
N ARG A 31 -6.66 -16.43 5.87
CA ARG A 31 -5.88 -16.96 6.99
C ARG A 31 -4.37 -16.98 6.72
N GLU A 32 -3.95 -17.31 5.50
CA GLU A 32 -2.52 -17.32 5.13
C GLU A 32 -1.94 -15.90 5.13
N VAL A 33 -2.69 -14.93 4.61
CA VAL A 33 -2.32 -13.51 4.64
C VAL A 33 -2.16 -13.02 6.07
N LYS A 34 -3.15 -13.25 6.94
CA LYS A 34 -3.10 -12.85 8.36
C LYS A 34 -1.90 -13.47 9.09
N ASN A 35 -1.63 -14.76 8.86
CA ASN A 35 -0.45 -15.42 9.43
C ASN A 35 0.86 -14.81 8.92
N PHE A 36 0.96 -14.53 7.62
CA PHE A 36 2.15 -13.90 7.06
C PHE A 36 2.39 -12.52 7.67
N LEU A 37 1.35 -11.68 7.74
CA LEU A 37 1.42 -10.35 8.34
C LEU A 37 1.90 -10.43 9.80
N TYR A 38 1.37 -11.36 10.58
CA TYR A 38 1.82 -11.60 11.95
C TYR A 38 3.33 -11.90 12.02
N TYR A 39 3.82 -12.86 11.24
CA TYR A 39 5.23 -13.25 11.28
C TYR A 39 6.15 -12.15 10.74
N ALA A 40 5.77 -11.47 9.67
CA ALA A 40 6.55 -10.38 9.09
C ALA A 40 6.60 -9.17 10.04
N TYR A 41 5.49 -8.83 10.70
CA TYR A 41 5.44 -7.79 11.72
C TYR A 41 6.33 -8.13 12.91
N LYS A 42 6.18 -9.34 13.46
CA LYS A 42 7.02 -9.85 14.57
C LYS A 42 8.51 -9.75 14.23
N ARG A 43 8.89 -10.21 13.02
CA ARG A 43 10.27 -10.14 12.53
C ARG A 43 10.81 -8.71 12.49
N GLU A 44 10.02 -7.74 12.05
CA GLU A 44 10.45 -6.33 11.97
C GLU A 44 10.60 -5.70 13.37
N VAL A 45 9.79 -6.10 14.35
CA VAL A 45 9.98 -5.72 15.76
C VAL A 45 11.27 -6.30 16.33
N GLU A 46 11.47 -7.60 16.16
CA GLU A 46 12.64 -8.34 16.68
C GLU A 46 13.95 -7.89 16.01
N LYS A 47 13.92 -7.54 14.72
CA LYS A 47 15.06 -6.95 13.99
C LYS A 47 15.59 -5.67 14.65
N ARG A 48 14.72 -4.92 15.32
CA ARG A 48 15.07 -3.70 16.07
C ARG A 48 15.48 -4.00 17.53
N LYS A 49 15.69 -5.27 17.89
CA LYS A 49 16.02 -5.75 19.24
C LYS A 49 14.96 -5.34 20.28
N ARG A 50 13.69 -5.32 19.88
CA ARG A 50 12.54 -5.08 20.75
C ARG A 50 11.78 -6.38 20.99
N THR A 51 11.08 -6.47 22.11
CA THR A 51 10.20 -7.60 22.43
C THR A 51 8.89 -7.45 21.67
N PHE A 52 8.51 -8.49 20.94
CA PHE A 52 7.21 -8.54 20.30
C PHE A 52 6.11 -8.86 21.31
N VAL A 53 5.08 -8.01 21.35
CA VAL A 53 3.86 -8.21 22.17
C VAL A 53 2.69 -8.32 21.21
N PHE A 54 1.89 -9.38 21.35
CA PHE A 54 0.72 -9.60 20.51
C PHE A 54 -0.55 -9.23 21.26
N THR A 55 -0.85 -7.93 21.24
CA THR A 55 -2.04 -7.31 21.84
C THR A 55 -3.31 -7.64 21.04
N ASP A 56 -4.48 -7.42 21.65
CA ASP A 56 -5.75 -7.63 20.97
C ASP A 56 -5.97 -6.59 19.86
N GLU A 57 -5.51 -5.36 20.06
CA GLU A 57 -5.54 -4.28 19.07
C GLU A 57 -4.66 -4.60 17.85
N LEU A 58 -3.45 -5.15 18.06
CA LEU A 58 -2.60 -5.60 16.96
C LEU A 58 -3.22 -6.80 16.22
N LYS A 59 -3.85 -7.73 16.95
CA LYS A 59 -4.57 -8.86 16.35
C LYS A 59 -5.73 -8.38 15.49
N GLU A 60 -6.49 -7.40 15.95
CA GLU A 60 -7.58 -6.77 15.20
C GLU A 60 -7.04 -6.04 13.96
N ALA A 61 -5.95 -5.26 14.10
CA ALA A 61 -5.30 -4.59 12.99
C ALA A 61 -4.82 -5.58 11.91
N ILE A 62 -4.16 -6.67 12.31
CA ILE A 62 -3.77 -7.75 11.38
C ILE A 62 -5.00 -8.36 10.70
N SER A 63 -6.10 -8.56 11.44
CA SER A 63 -7.33 -9.09 10.85
C SER A 63 -7.88 -8.15 9.79
N LYS A 64 -8.10 -6.87 10.11
CA LYS A 64 -8.65 -5.86 9.21
C LYS A 64 -7.76 -5.65 7.97
N VAL A 65 -6.43 -5.58 8.14
CA VAL A 65 -5.49 -5.52 7.01
C VAL A 65 -5.62 -6.79 6.15
N GLY A 66 -5.65 -7.97 6.77
CA GLY A 66 -5.83 -9.22 6.04
C GLY A 66 -7.13 -9.26 5.24
N ASP A 67 -8.23 -8.78 5.82
CA ASP A 67 -9.54 -8.70 5.17
C ASP A 67 -9.51 -7.73 3.97
N PHE A 68 -8.91 -6.56 4.14
CA PHE A 68 -8.70 -5.59 3.04
C PHE A 68 -7.86 -6.18 1.90
N LEU A 69 -6.79 -6.91 2.22
CA LEU A 69 -5.89 -7.47 1.23
C LEU A 69 -6.49 -8.65 0.43
N THR A 70 -7.48 -9.36 0.96
CA THR A 70 -8.03 -10.57 0.31
C THR A 70 -9.47 -10.43 -0.17
N THR A 71 -10.16 -9.35 0.19
CA THR A 71 -11.57 -9.17 -0.16
C THR A 71 -11.69 -8.14 -1.27
N GLU A 72 -12.48 -8.44 -2.30
CA GLU A 72 -12.84 -7.42 -3.29
C GLU A 72 -13.76 -6.38 -2.62
N THR A 73 -13.34 -5.11 -2.68
CA THR A 73 -14.12 -3.98 -2.18
C THR A 73 -14.09 -2.85 -3.21
N ASN A 74 -14.87 -1.79 -2.98
CA ASN A 74 -14.78 -0.59 -3.81
C ASN A 74 -13.49 0.22 -3.54
N PHE A 75 -12.81 -0.05 -2.42
CA PHE A 75 -11.56 0.59 -2.06
C PHE A 75 -10.37 -0.15 -2.67
N TYR A 76 -9.44 0.63 -3.18
CA TYR A 76 -8.17 0.16 -3.74
C TYR A 76 -6.96 0.73 -2.99
N GLY A 77 -7.20 1.60 -2.00
CA GLY A 77 -6.19 2.07 -1.07
C GLY A 77 -6.52 1.71 0.38
N LEU A 78 -5.48 1.66 1.21
CA LEU A 78 -5.61 1.54 2.67
C LEU A 78 -4.87 2.68 3.36
N PHE A 79 -5.59 3.45 4.17
CA PHE A 79 -5.05 4.54 4.97
C PHE A 79 -4.98 4.12 6.44
N MET A 80 -3.78 4.13 7.00
CA MET A 80 -3.50 3.74 8.39
C MET A 80 -3.07 4.97 9.20
N PRO A 81 -4.01 5.76 9.76
CA PRO A 81 -3.70 6.84 10.70
C PRO A 81 -3.44 6.30 12.11
N GLY A 82 -2.78 7.08 12.96
CA GLY A 82 -2.66 6.80 14.39
C GLY A 82 -1.48 7.53 15.04
N SER A 83 -1.28 7.35 16.35
CA SER A 83 -0.21 8.05 17.08
C SER A 83 1.19 7.47 16.81
N ILE A 84 2.22 8.24 17.18
CA ILE A 84 3.62 7.83 17.06
C ILE A 84 3.87 6.60 17.93
N GLY A 85 4.51 5.58 17.36
CA GLY A 85 4.91 4.39 18.10
C GLY A 85 3.93 3.22 18.05
N ASN A 86 2.77 3.36 17.40
CA ASN A 86 1.69 2.36 17.38
C ASN A 86 1.87 1.24 16.33
N GLY A 87 3.02 1.17 15.65
CA GLY A 87 3.31 0.05 14.74
C GLY A 87 2.90 0.18 13.27
N LYS A 88 2.32 1.31 12.85
CA LYS A 88 1.87 1.54 11.45
C LYS A 88 2.96 1.29 10.40
N THR A 89 4.15 1.87 10.57
CA THR A 89 5.30 1.64 9.68
C THR A 89 5.74 0.16 9.69
N THR A 90 5.62 -0.52 10.83
CA THR A 90 5.92 -1.96 10.93
C THR A 90 4.91 -2.78 10.14
N MET A 91 3.62 -2.44 10.22
CA MET A 91 2.57 -3.05 9.40
C MET A 91 2.79 -2.78 7.90
N LEU A 92 3.08 -1.54 7.53
CA LEU A 92 3.34 -1.16 6.14
C LEU A 92 4.50 -1.98 5.54
N LYS A 93 5.57 -2.21 6.31
CA LYS A 93 6.67 -3.09 5.92
C LYS A 93 6.28 -4.57 5.84
N ALA A 94 5.42 -5.05 6.74
CA ALA A 94 4.91 -6.41 6.69
C ALA A 94 4.09 -6.65 5.41
N ILE A 95 3.26 -5.68 5.00
CA ILE A 95 2.51 -5.73 3.74
C ILE A 95 3.47 -5.72 2.54
N ARG A 96 4.49 -4.85 2.54
CA ARG A 96 5.54 -4.86 1.49
C ARG A 96 6.16 -6.24 1.36
N ASP A 97 6.57 -6.84 2.48
CA ASP A 97 7.26 -8.13 2.48
C ASP A 97 6.35 -9.26 1.98
N LEU A 98 5.04 -9.20 2.25
CA LEU A 98 4.04 -10.10 1.68
C LEU A 98 3.96 -9.94 0.16
N LEU A 99 3.84 -8.71 -0.33
CA LEU A 99 3.76 -8.44 -1.77
C LEU A 99 5.04 -8.90 -2.50
N VAL A 100 6.22 -8.66 -1.93
CA VAL A 100 7.50 -9.18 -2.45
C VAL A 100 7.49 -10.70 -2.50
N HIS A 101 7.05 -11.36 -1.43
CA HIS A 101 6.95 -12.83 -1.41
C HIS A 101 6.01 -13.36 -2.48
N LEU A 102 4.88 -12.70 -2.72
CA LEU A 102 3.92 -13.08 -3.76
C LEU A 102 4.50 -12.91 -5.17
N VAL A 103 5.29 -11.85 -5.40
CA VAL A 103 6.02 -11.66 -6.65
C VAL A 103 7.05 -12.77 -6.84
N ASP A 104 7.93 -12.99 -5.86
CA ASP A 104 9.02 -13.97 -5.96
C ASP A 104 8.50 -15.42 -6.09
N SER A 105 7.31 -15.70 -5.55
CA SER A 105 6.62 -17.00 -5.70
C SER A 105 5.76 -17.10 -6.96
N ASN A 106 5.80 -16.11 -7.85
CA ASN A 106 5.00 -16.02 -9.08
C ASN A 106 3.48 -16.15 -8.84
N LYS A 107 2.99 -15.73 -7.67
CA LYS A 107 1.55 -15.71 -7.34
C LYS A 107 0.87 -14.46 -7.86
N ILE A 108 1.58 -13.33 -7.88
CA ILE A 108 1.12 -12.09 -8.52
C ILE A 108 2.13 -11.61 -9.56
N SER A 109 1.64 -10.98 -10.62
CA SER A 109 2.49 -10.33 -11.62
C SER A 109 2.55 -8.83 -11.37
N TYR A 110 3.73 -8.26 -11.59
CA TYR A 110 3.96 -6.83 -11.65
C TYR A 110 3.85 -6.33 -13.10
N CYS A 111 3.59 -5.04 -13.29
CA CYS A 111 3.57 -4.42 -14.62
C CYS A 111 5.00 -4.27 -15.17
N GLU A 112 5.14 -4.06 -16.49
CA GLU A 112 6.44 -3.72 -17.09
C GLU A 112 7.03 -2.47 -16.42
N GLY A 113 8.29 -2.53 -16.00
CA GLY A 113 9.06 -1.40 -15.44
C GLY A 113 9.46 -1.52 -13.97
N ASP A 114 8.65 -2.18 -13.13
CA ASP A 114 8.96 -2.42 -11.71
C ASP A 114 8.86 -3.91 -11.38
N LYS A 115 9.89 -4.48 -10.73
CA LYS A 115 9.83 -5.88 -10.28
C LYS A 115 9.08 -6.02 -8.94
N TYR A 116 9.16 -5.02 -8.07
CA TYR A 116 8.74 -5.09 -6.67
C TYR A 116 7.89 -3.88 -6.26
N PRO A 117 7.06 -3.98 -5.20
CA PRO A 117 6.40 -2.83 -4.59
C PRO A 117 7.37 -1.71 -4.24
N ARG A 118 7.01 -0.47 -4.59
CA ARG A 118 7.75 0.72 -4.17
C ARG A 118 7.33 1.12 -2.77
N PHE A 119 8.31 1.23 -1.88
CA PHE A 119 8.13 1.77 -0.53
C PHE A 119 8.86 3.12 -0.48
N VAL A 120 8.13 4.19 -0.19
CA VAL A 120 8.67 5.55 -0.14
C VAL A 120 8.26 6.22 1.16
N LYS A 121 9.09 7.08 1.73
CA LYS A 121 8.59 8.03 2.73
C LYS A 121 7.98 9.21 2.01
N ALA A 122 6.95 9.81 2.58
CA ALA A 122 6.29 10.94 1.93
C ALA A 122 7.25 12.11 1.66
N ARG A 123 8.21 12.37 2.58
CA ARG A 123 9.27 13.38 2.39
C ARG A 123 10.16 13.10 1.18
N ASP A 124 10.41 11.83 0.87
CA ASP A 124 11.29 11.43 -0.22
C ASP A 124 10.67 11.80 -1.58
N MET A 125 9.35 11.87 -1.68
CA MET A 125 8.65 12.29 -2.91
C MET A 125 8.99 13.74 -3.28
N ALA A 126 9.06 14.64 -2.30
CA ALA A 126 9.45 16.04 -2.52
C ALA A 126 10.92 16.15 -2.97
N TYR A 127 11.81 15.34 -2.38
CA TYR A 127 13.21 15.27 -2.81
C TYR A 127 13.34 14.73 -4.25
N MET A 128 12.56 13.71 -4.63
CA MET A 128 12.57 13.17 -5.99
C MET A 128 12.20 14.24 -7.03
N ILE A 129 11.19 15.07 -6.77
CA ILE A 129 10.81 16.14 -7.72
C ILE A 129 11.96 17.13 -7.94
N HIS A 130 12.73 17.42 -6.89
CA HIS A 130 13.88 18.33 -6.97
C HIS A 130 15.07 17.70 -7.72
N GLU A 131 15.40 16.44 -7.41
CA GLU A 131 16.61 15.76 -7.90
C GLU A 131 16.39 15.05 -9.25
N ASP A 132 15.34 14.25 -9.37
CA ASP A 132 14.98 13.51 -10.58
C ASP A 132 13.46 13.31 -10.69
N ILE A 133 12.82 14.22 -11.43
CA ILE A 133 11.38 14.16 -11.68
C ILE A 133 10.93 12.85 -12.35
N ASN A 134 11.83 12.15 -13.05
CA ASN A 134 11.48 10.85 -13.64
C ASN A 134 11.35 9.77 -12.57
N GLU A 135 12.09 9.85 -11.47
CA GLU A 135 11.90 8.97 -10.32
C GLU A 135 10.52 9.22 -9.68
N PHE A 136 10.13 10.49 -9.52
CA PHE A 136 8.78 10.83 -9.04
C PHE A 136 7.69 10.27 -9.96
N ARG A 137 7.85 10.41 -11.30
CA ARG A 137 6.94 9.82 -12.28
C ARG A 137 6.90 8.29 -12.23
N ALA A 138 8.04 7.64 -12.00
CA ALA A 138 8.12 6.20 -11.86
C ALA A 138 7.33 5.70 -10.64
N ILE A 139 7.43 6.38 -9.49
CA ILE A 139 6.65 5.99 -8.30
C ILE A 139 5.15 6.24 -8.48
N MET A 140 4.75 7.27 -9.21
CA MET A 140 3.32 7.53 -9.49
C MET A 140 2.69 6.38 -10.27
N ASN A 141 3.42 5.78 -11.21
CA ASN A 141 2.91 4.73 -12.09
C ASN A 141 3.14 3.29 -11.58
N THR A 142 3.75 3.12 -10.41
CA THR A 142 3.99 1.78 -9.88
C THR A 142 2.68 1.09 -9.47
N LYS A 143 2.61 -0.24 -9.62
CA LYS A 143 1.39 -1.01 -9.36
C LYS A 143 0.97 -0.96 -7.89
N PHE A 144 1.89 -1.25 -6.97
CA PHE A 144 1.66 -1.18 -5.53
C PHE A 144 2.61 -0.15 -4.92
N LEU A 145 2.05 0.97 -4.50
CA LEU A 145 2.79 2.03 -3.81
C LEU A 145 2.49 1.98 -2.31
N LEU A 146 3.55 1.97 -1.51
CA LEU A 146 3.47 2.07 -0.06
C LEU A 146 4.14 3.38 0.38
N ILE A 147 3.37 4.28 0.97
CA ILE A 147 3.81 5.60 1.43
C ILE A 147 3.87 5.58 2.96
N ASP A 148 5.05 5.80 3.51
CA ASP A 148 5.26 5.89 4.95
C ASP A 148 5.28 7.36 5.41
N ASP A 149 4.62 7.62 6.53
CA ASP A 149 4.63 8.91 7.23
C ASP A 149 4.09 10.08 6.37
N LEU A 150 2.96 9.86 5.69
CA LEU A 150 2.23 10.92 4.98
C LEU A 150 1.89 12.06 5.94
N GLY A 151 2.05 13.29 5.49
CA GLY A 151 1.89 14.47 6.32
C GLY A 151 3.21 15.03 6.85
N ALA A 152 4.32 14.31 6.70
CA ALA A 152 5.64 14.78 7.10
C ALA A 152 6.32 15.66 6.04
N GLU A 153 5.87 15.59 4.79
CA GLU A 153 6.37 16.32 3.63
C GLU A 153 5.82 17.75 3.51
N PRO A 154 6.51 18.65 2.79
CA PRO A 154 5.94 19.92 2.40
C PRO A 154 4.76 19.72 1.44
N THR A 155 3.69 20.51 1.62
CA THR A 155 2.50 20.46 0.76
C THR A 155 2.76 21.04 -0.63
N GLU A 156 3.70 21.99 -0.71
CA GLU A 156 4.13 22.63 -1.95
C GLU A 156 5.65 22.79 -1.94
N ILE A 157 6.27 22.60 -3.10
CA ILE A 157 7.68 22.87 -3.34
C ILE A 157 7.85 23.65 -4.65
N VAL A 158 8.91 24.46 -4.71
CA VAL A 158 9.26 25.21 -5.92
C VAL A 158 10.62 24.73 -6.42
N THR A 159 10.64 24.21 -7.65
CA THR A 159 11.88 23.75 -8.31
C THR A 159 11.93 24.38 -9.70
N TYR A 160 13.03 25.07 -10.03
CA TYR A 160 13.20 25.79 -11.30
C TYR A 160 12.05 26.74 -11.67
N GLY A 161 11.44 27.40 -10.67
CA GLY A 161 10.31 28.32 -10.87
C GLY A 161 8.97 27.63 -11.12
N MET A 162 8.93 26.30 -11.10
CA MET A 162 7.70 25.50 -11.20
C MET A 162 7.24 25.08 -9.81
N HIS A 163 5.94 25.21 -9.57
CA HIS A 163 5.28 24.81 -8.33
C HIS A 163 4.82 23.36 -8.46
N TYR A 164 5.11 22.56 -7.44
CA TYR A 164 4.66 21.18 -7.36
C TYR A 164 3.98 20.93 -6.03
N LYS A 165 2.93 20.10 -6.06
CA LYS A 165 2.24 19.60 -4.88
C LYS A 165 2.39 18.08 -4.84
N PRO A 166 3.43 17.55 -4.18
CA PRO A 166 3.87 16.16 -4.38
C PRO A 166 2.79 15.12 -4.09
N PHE A 167 2.02 15.30 -3.02
CA PHE A 167 0.97 14.34 -2.67
C PHE A 167 -0.27 14.52 -3.55
N ASP A 168 -0.70 15.76 -3.79
CA ASP A 168 -1.86 16.08 -4.63
C ASP A 168 -1.68 15.50 -6.04
N GLU A 169 -0.55 15.76 -6.69
CA GLU A 169 -0.26 15.26 -8.04
C GLU A 169 -0.21 13.72 -8.09
N LEU A 170 0.37 13.11 -7.05
CA LEU A 170 0.44 11.67 -6.93
C LEU A 170 -0.94 11.04 -6.71
N LEU A 171 -1.74 11.61 -5.82
CA LEU A 171 -3.08 11.13 -5.51
C LEU A 171 -3.98 11.25 -6.74
N ASP A 172 -3.94 12.38 -7.44
CA ASP A 172 -4.72 12.62 -8.66
C ASP A 172 -4.42 11.57 -9.73
N TYR A 173 -3.14 11.38 -10.05
CA TYR A 173 -2.73 10.38 -11.03
C TYR A 173 -3.19 8.97 -10.64
N ARG A 174 -2.96 8.58 -9.38
CA ARG A 174 -3.25 7.21 -8.91
C ARG A 174 -4.74 6.96 -8.76
N TYR A 175 -5.53 7.98 -8.46
CA TYR A 175 -6.98 7.93 -8.47
C TYR A 175 -7.51 7.67 -9.88
N GLU A 176 -7.06 8.44 -10.88
CA GLU A 176 -7.49 8.27 -12.29
C GLU A 176 -7.13 6.89 -12.84
N GLN A 177 -5.95 6.37 -12.47
CA GLN A 177 -5.48 5.06 -12.89
C GLN A 177 -5.96 3.89 -12.01
N MET A 178 -6.72 4.18 -10.94
CA MET A 178 -7.15 3.21 -9.92
C MET A 178 -5.98 2.35 -9.38
N LEU A 179 -4.83 2.97 -9.10
CA LEU A 179 -3.62 2.25 -8.70
C LEU A 179 -3.58 1.99 -7.18
N PRO A 180 -3.39 0.72 -6.75
CA PRO A 180 -3.40 0.39 -5.33
C PRO A 180 -2.36 1.11 -4.48
N THR A 181 -2.79 1.74 -3.39
CA THR A 181 -1.91 2.59 -2.56
C THR A 181 -2.14 2.37 -1.08
N ILE A 182 -1.08 2.14 -0.33
CA ILE A 182 -1.16 1.89 1.12
C ILE A 182 -0.36 2.95 1.84
N ILE A 183 -0.98 3.63 2.79
CA ILE A 183 -0.42 4.83 3.42
C ILE A 183 -0.39 4.64 4.93
N SER A 184 0.72 5.00 5.57
CA SER A 184 0.80 5.24 7.00
C SER A 184 0.87 6.74 7.28
N SER A 185 0.20 7.23 8.34
CA SER A 185 0.30 8.63 8.75
C SER A 185 0.13 8.82 10.25
N ASN A 186 0.73 9.89 10.79
CA ASN A 186 0.41 10.38 12.13
C ASN A 186 -0.78 11.34 12.16
N LEU A 187 -1.30 11.72 10.98
CA LEU A 187 -2.44 12.61 10.80
C LEU A 187 -3.71 11.78 10.63
N THR A 188 -4.82 12.25 11.20
CA THR A 188 -6.15 11.70 10.90
C THR A 188 -6.61 12.14 9.50
N ALA A 189 -7.68 11.54 8.98
CA ALA A 189 -8.26 11.99 7.71
C ALA A 189 -8.68 13.47 7.74
N ILE A 190 -9.12 13.97 8.90
CA ILE A 190 -9.47 15.39 9.10
C ILE A 190 -8.21 16.26 9.04
N ASP A 191 -7.15 15.88 9.75
CA ASP A 191 -5.89 16.63 9.77
C ASP A 191 -5.23 16.65 8.38
N ILE A 192 -5.37 15.58 7.61
CA ILE A 192 -4.95 15.52 6.20
C ILE A 192 -5.71 16.56 5.38
N GLY A 193 -7.04 16.60 5.48
CA GLY A 193 -7.85 17.61 4.78
C GLY A 193 -7.44 19.04 5.13
N GLN A 194 -7.12 19.31 6.39
CA GLN A 194 -6.62 20.61 6.85
C GLN A 194 -5.22 20.93 6.33
N LYS A 195 -4.33 19.94 6.30
CA LYS A 195 -2.94 20.13 5.89
C LYS A 195 -2.85 20.53 4.42
N TYR A 196 -3.52 19.82 3.52
CA TYR A 196 -3.39 20.07 2.08
C TYR A 196 -4.35 21.16 1.57
N ASP A 197 -5.42 21.48 2.32
CA ASP A 197 -6.37 22.55 2.02
C ASP A 197 -6.95 22.48 0.58
N ASP A 198 -7.18 21.26 0.08
CA ASP A 198 -7.86 21.01 -1.19
C ASP A 198 -9.02 20.02 -0.99
N PRO A 199 -10.29 20.45 -1.18
CA PRO A 199 -11.46 19.59 -1.07
C PRO A 199 -11.39 18.35 -1.96
N ARG A 200 -10.68 18.41 -3.10
CA ARG A 200 -10.55 17.27 -4.02
C ARG A 200 -9.68 16.15 -3.45
N ILE A 201 -8.73 16.47 -2.56
CA ILE A 201 -7.92 15.44 -1.90
C ILE A 201 -8.79 14.66 -0.92
N VAL A 202 -9.60 15.37 -0.13
CA VAL A 202 -10.51 14.75 0.84
C VAL A 202 -11.50 13.84 0.15
N ASP A 203 -12.12 14.32 -0.94
CA ASP A 203 -13.08 13.57 -1.75
C ASP A 203 -12.46 12.30 -2.34
N ARG A 204 -11.31 12.43 -3.02
CA ARG A 204 -10.59 11.27 -3.57
C ARG A 204 -10.13 10.29 -2.49
N MET A 205 -9.66 10.79 -1.35
CA MET A 205 -9.26 9.91 -0.25
C MET A 205 -10.45 9.11 0.30
N HIS A 206 -11.61 9.75 0.43
CA HIS A 206 -12.83 9.10 0.88
C HIS A 206 -13.34 8.03 -0.09
N GLU A 207 -13.19 8.23 -1.40
CA GLU A 207 -13.56 7.23 -2.40
C GLU A 207 -12.54 6.10 -2.54
N MET A 208 -11.25 6.41 -2.39
CA MET A 208 -10.15 5.48 -2.69
C MET A 208 -9.77 4.58 -1.51
N PHE A 209 -9.81 5.09 -0.29
CA PHE A 209 -9.17 4.44 0.87
C PHE A 209 -10.17 3.87 1.87
N ASP A 210 -9.94 2.61 2.24
CA ASP A 210 -10.42 2.10 3.53
C ASP A 210 -9.55 2.67 4.66
N ILE A 211 -10.17 3.01 5.80
CA ILE A 211 -9.48 3.65 6.93
C ILE A 211 -9.37 2.67 8.10
N LEU A 212 -8.13 2.37 8.48
CA LEU A 212 -7.82 1.51 9.63
C LEU A 212 -6.98 2.29 10.64
N SER A 213 -7.64 2.84 11.65
CA SER A 213 -7.00 3.58 12.73
C SER A 213 -6.21 2.67 13.67
N PHE A 214 -4.96 3.03 13.94
CA PHE A 214 -4.11 2.38 14.93
C PHE A 214 -4.24 3.07 16.30
N GLU A 215 -5.09 2.50 17.15
CA GLU A 215 -5.45 3.04 18.48
C GLU A 215 -4.57 2.52 19.63
N GLU A 216 -3.70 1.56 19.35
CA GLU A 216 -2.76 0.97 20.31
C GLU A 216 -1.97 2.03 21.09
N ALA A 217 -1.59 1.73 22.34
CA ALA A 217 -0.61 2.55 23.04
C ALA A 217 0.77 2.51 22.33
N SER A 218 1.58 3.55 22.49
CA SER A 218 2.93 3.55 21.92
C SER A 218 3.74 2.35 22.43
N PHE A 219 4.28 1.53 21.52
CA PHE A 219 5.20 0.42 21.85
C PHE A 219 6.62 0.90 22.26
N ARG A 220 6.82 2.21 22.42
CA ARG A 220 8.12 2.82 22.74
C ARG A 220 8.29 3.08 24.23
#